data_AF-A0A6H0IY55-F1
#
_entry.id   AF-A0A6H0IY55-F1
#
_cell.length_a   1.000
_cell.length_b   1.000
_cell.length_c   1.000
_cell.angle_alpha   90.00
_cell.angle_beta   90.00
_cell.angle_gamma   90.00
#
_symmetry.space_group_name_H-M   'P 1'
#
loop_
_entity.id
_entity.type
_entity.pdbx_description
1 polymer ?
#
loop_
_entity_poly.entity_id
_entity_poly.type
_entity_poly.pdbx_seq_one_letter_code
_entity_poly.pdbx_strand_id
1 'polypeptide(L)'
;MQTDDLRITRSHPLLTPAILDDAGRRIRQGGSGIKGLMVESHLAAGKQDPHQQPLTYGQSITDACLGFEDTRAALLRLAETIG
;
A
#
# COMPACT_ATOMS: atom_id res chain seq x y z
N MET A 1 22.14 -7.66 -13.19
CA MET A 1 21.40 -7.82 -11.92
C MET A 1 21.35 -6.44 -11.27
N GLN A 2 20.28 -5.70 -11.58
CA GLN A 2 20.20 -4.25 -11.33
C GLN A 2 19.31 -4.06 -10.10
N THR A 3 19.92 -3.74 -8.96
CA THR A 3 19.23 -3.56 -7.67
C THR A 3 18.83 -2.11 -7.41
N ASP A 4 18.74 -1.28 -8.45
CA ASP A 4 18.53 0.17 -8.32
C ASP A 4 17.08 0.66 -8.56
N ASP A 5 16.12 -0.21 -8.89
CA ASP A 5 14.76 0.22 -9.28
C ASP A 5 13.71 0.23 -8.15
N LEU A 6 14.12 0.05 -6.89
CA LEU A 6 13.26 0.30 -5.73
C LEU A 6 13.76 1.48 -4.91
N ARG A 7 14.22 2.54 -5.58
CA ARG A 7 14.25 3.87 -4.98
C ARG A 7 12.81 4.29 -4.69
N ILE A 8 12.41 4.06 -3.43
CA ILE A 8 11.22 4.62 -2.78
C ILE A 8 11.38 6.15 -2.80
N THR A 9 11.01 6.77 -3.91
CA THR A 9 10.87 8.22 -4.00
C THR A 9 9.49 8.59 -3.49
N ARG A 10 9.44 9.63 -2.65
CA ARG A 10 8.27 10.19 -1.93
C ARG A 10 7.15 10.73 -2.86
N SER A 11 7.01 10.22 -4.08
CA SER A 11 6.26 10.90 -5.14
C SER A 11 5.44 10.00 -6.07
N HIS A 12 5.22 8.72 -5.73
CA HIS A 12 4.22 7.91 -6.46
C HIS A 12 2.95 7.78 -5.62
N PRO A 13 1.85 8.44 -6.04
CA PRO A 13 0.61 8.46 -5.29
C PRO A 13 0.03 7.05 -5.29
N LEU A 14 -0.17 6.53 -4.07
CA LEU A 14 -0.73 5.22 -3.75
C LEU A 14 0.28 4.08 -3.91
N LEU A 15 0.59 3.45 -2.78
CA LEU A 15 0.96 2.04 -2.70
C LEU A 15 -0.04 1.24 -3.55
N THR A 16 0.32 0.96 -4.79
CA THR A 16 -0.55 0.15 -5.64
C THR A 16 -0.52 -1.28 -5.11
N PRO A 17 -1.64 -2.01 -5.19
CA PRO A 17 -1.65 -3.47 -5.07
C PRO A 17 -0.45 -4.17 -5.72
N ALA A 18 0.04 -3.64 -6.83
CA ALA A 18 1.21 -4.14 -7.55
C ALA A 18 2.50 -4.17 -6.71
N ILE A 19 2.72 -3.23 -5.76
CA ILE A 19 3.89 -3.24 -4.86
C ILE A 19 3.78 -4.40 -3.87
N LEU A 20 2.59 -4.62 -3.32
CA LEU A 20 2.34 -5.75 -2.42
C LEU A 20 2.47 -7.08 -3.17
N ASP A 21 1.95 -7.15 -4.40
CA ASP A 21 2.10 -8.33 -5.27
C ASP A 21 3.57 -8.60 -5.59
N ASP A 22 4.37 -7.57 -5.90
CA ASP A 22 5.81 -7.72 -6.15
C ASP A 22 6.58 -8.18 -4.91
N ALA A 23 6.30 -7.56 -3.76
CA ALA A 23 6.90 -7.97 -2.49
C ALA A 23 6.55 -9.44 -2.18
N GLY A 24 5.30 -9.84 -2.37
CA GLY A 24 4.85 -11.23 -2.21
C GLY A 24 5.62 -12.19 -3.10
N ARG A 25 5.77 -11.89 -4.40
CA ARG A 25 6.57 -12.71 -5.33
C ARG A 25 8.02 -12.84 -4.87
N ARG A 26 8.64 -11.74 -4.45
CA ARG A 26 10.04 -11.73 -4.00
C ARG A 26 10.23 -12.53 -2.72
N ILE A 27 9.30 -12.42 -1.76
CA ILE A 27 9.28 -13.25 -0.55
C ILE A 27 9.20 -14.73 -0.92
N ARG A 28 8.24 -15.10 -1.78
CA ARG A 28 8.02 -16.48 -2.24
C ARG A 28 9.23 -17.09 -2.95
N GLN A 29 9.97 -16.28 -3.72
CA GLN A 29 11.18 -16.70 -4.44
C GLN A 29 12.41 -16.85 -3.54
N GLY A 30 12.26 -16.75 -2.21
CA GLY A 30 13.37 -16.88 -1.26
C GLY A 30 14.12 -15.58 -1.00
N GLY A 31 13.53 -14.43 -1.33
CA GLY A 31 14.08 -13.11 -1.05
C GLY A 31 14.18 -12.83 0.46
N SER A 32 15.30 -13.20 1.07
CA SER A 32 15.52 -13.19 2.53
C SER A 32 15.60 -11.80 3.18
N GLY A 33 15.60 -10.74 2.38
CA GLY A 33 15.79 -9.35 2.82
C GLY A 33 14.52 -8.61 3.26
N ILE A 34 13.33 -9.04 2.82
CA ILE A 34 12.06 -8.36 3.17
C ILE A 34 11.56 -8.92 4.50
N LYS A 35 11.50 -8.07 5.53
CA LYS A 35 11.01 -8.45 6.88
C LYS A 35 9.60 -7.97 7.19
N GLY A 36 9.11 -6.98 6.46
CA GLY A 36 7.80 -6.39 6.66
C GLY A 36 7.49 -5.35 5.60
N LEU A 37 6.21 -4.99 5.52
CA LEU A 37 5.67 -3.97 4.62
C LEU A 37 4.84 -3.01 5.45
N MET A 38 4.84 -1.72 5.09
CA MET A 38 4.01 -0.70 5.69
C MET A 38 2.97 -0.25 4.66
N VAL A 39 1.70 -0.18 5.08
CA VAL A 39 0.57 0.20 4.21
C VAL A 39 -0.23 1.31 4.88
N GLU A 40 -0.40 2.43 4.18
CA GLU A 40 -1.31 3.50 4.58
C GLU A 40 -2.72 3.19 4.09
N SER A 41 -3.64 2.93 5.03
CA SER A 41 -5.02 2.55 4.75
C SER A 41 -5.99 3.34 5.64
N HIS A 42 -7.20 3.53 5.13
CA HIS A 42 -8.31 4.12 5.85
C HIS A 42 -9.63 3.50 5.36
N LEU A 43 -10.76 3.81 6.01
CA LEU A 43 -12.06 3.30 5.59
C LEU A 43 -12.41 3.71 4.15
N ALA A 44 -12.31 5.01 3.87
CA ALA A 44 -12.48 5.61 2.55
C ALA A 44 -11.11 5.94 1.94
N ALA A 45 -10.99 5.67 0.64
CA ALA A 45 -9.76 5.88 -0.11
C ALA A 45 -9.41 7.36 -0.30
N GLY A 46 -8.14 7.63 -0.60
CA GLY A 46 -7.66 8.96 -0.93
C GLY A 46 -7.40 9.83 0.29
N LYS A 47 -7.52 11.14 0.09
CA LYS A 47 -7.38 12.16 1.13
C LYS A 47 -8.39 13.28 0.93
N GLN A 48 -8.63 14.06 1.98
CA GLN A 48 -9.48 15.25 1.99
C GLN A 48 -8.77 16.44 2.61
N ASP A 49 -9.23 17.64 2.27
CA ASP A 49 -8.77 18.89 2.88
C ASP A 49 -9.43 19.07 4.26
N PRO A 50 -8.66 19.22 5.35
CA PRO A 50 -9.23 19.43 6.70
C PRO A 50 -10.03 20.73 6.85
N HIS A 51 -9.92 21.67 5.89
CA HIS A 51 -10.65 22.94 5.89
C HIS A 51 -11.97 22.87 5.09
N GLN A 52 -12.21 21.81 4.32
CA GLN A 52 -13.42 21.66 3.51
C GLN A 52 -14.48 20.82 4.26
N GLN A 53 -15.49 21.49 4.82
CA GLN A 53 -16.56 20.83 5.56
C GLN A 53 -17.84 20.60 4.72
N PRO A 54 -18.59 19.52 4.98
CA PRO A 54 -18.34 18.48 6.00
C PRO A 54 -17.21 17.51 5.57
N LEU A 55 -16.48 16.98 6.55
CA LEU A 55 -15.48 15.94 6.30
C LEU A 55 -16.16 14.59 6.01
N THR A 56 -15.60 13.84 5.08
CA THR A 56 -15.94 12.43 4.86
C THR A 56 -15.40 11.62 6.02
N TYR A 57 -16.29 10.95 6.76
CA TYR A 57 -15.88 10.04 7.82
C TYR A 57 -14.97 8.96 7.25
N GLY A 58 -13.84 8.74 7.93
CA GLY A 58 -12.95 7.66 7.54
C GLY A 58 -12.11 7.94 6.29
N GLN A 59 -11.89 9.19 5.88
CA GLN A 59 -10.93 9.56 4.83
C GLN A 59 -9.76 10.35 5.43
N SER A 60 -8.53 10.07 5.00
CA SER A 60 -7.32 10.70 5.53
C SER A 60 -7.29 12.22 5.28
N ILE A 61 -6.76 13.00 6.23
CA ILE A 61 -6.53 14.46 6.06
C ILE A 61 -5.06 14.80 5.76
N THR A 62 -4.18 13.80 5.68
CA THR A 62 -2.75 13.95 5.42
C THR A 62 -2.40 13.36 4.06
N ASP A 63 -1.87 12.14 4.05
CA ASP A 63 -1.48 11.41 2.84
C ASP A 63 -2.64 10.53 2.34
N ALA A 64 -2.65 10.26 1.04
CA ALA A 64 -3.73 9.50 0.41
C ALA A 64 -3.60 8.00 0.76
N CYS A 65 -4.65 7.44 1.36
CA CYS A 65 -4.69 6.05 1.80
C CYS A 65 -5.44 5.14 0.82
N LEU A 66 -5.15 3.83 0.88
CA LEU A 66 -6.05 2.81 0.32
C LEU A 66 -7.37 2.78 1.09
N GLY A 67 -8.46 2.47 0.39
CA GLY A 67 -9.75 2.19 1.03
C GLY A 67 -9.78 0.79 1.66
N PHE A 68 -10.79 0.53 2.48
CA PHE A 68 -10.90 -0.74 3.21
C PHE A 68 -10.95 -1.97 2.29
N GLU A 69 -11.77 -1.93 1.23
CA GLU A 69 -11.93 -3.08 0.33
C GLU A 69 -10.64 -3.40 -0.43
N ASP A 70 -9.94 -2.37 -0.93
CA ASP A 70 -8.65 -2.55 -1.61
C ASP A 70 -7.57 -3.06 -0.66
N THR A 71 -7.56 -2.57 0.59
CA THR A 71 -6.66 -3.04 1.65
C THR A 71 -6.91 -4.51 1.94
N ARG A 72 -8.18 -4.90 2.15
CA ARG A 72 -8.58 -6.28 2.38
C ARG A 72 -8.15 -7.18 1.22
N ALA A 73 -8.45 -6.78 -0.01
CA ALA A 73 -8.12 -7.55 -1.20
C ALA A 73 -6.60 -7.71 -1.37
N ALA A 74 -5.82 -6.66 -1.11
CA ALA A 74 -4.37 -6.71 -1.23
C ALA A 74 -3.72 -7.59 -0.14
N LEU A 75 -4.20 -7.51 1.11
CA LEU A 75 -3.70 -8.36 2.19
C LEU A 75 -4.01 -9.85 1.96
N LEU A 76 -5.21 -10.17 1.46
CA LEU A 76 -5.59 -11.54 1.12
C LEU A 76 -4.73 -12.09 -0.03
N ARG A 77 -4.54 -11.32 -1.11
CA ARG A 77 -3.65 -11.73 -2.21
C ARG A 77 -2.20 -11.90 -1.76
N LEU A 78 -1.71 -11.03 -0.88
CA LEU A 78 -0.36 -11.17 -0.32
C LEU A 78 -0.22 -12.48 0.46
N ALA A 79 -1.20 -12.79 1.33
CA ALA A 79 -1.21 -14.04 2.08
C ALA A 79 -1.21 -15.27 1.15
N GLU A 80 -2.07 -15.29 0.13
CA GLU A 80 -2.10 -16.35 -0.89
C GLU A 80 -0.78 -16.49 -1.64
N THR A 81 -0.11 -15.37 -1.92
CA THR A 81 1.16 -15.37 -2.66
C THR A 81 2.30 -15.96 -1.83
N ILE A 82 2.39 -15.62 -0.53
CA ILE A 82 3.51 -16.06 0.32
C ILE A 82 3.36 -17.48 0.86
N GLY A 83 2.14 -18.03 0.92
CA GLY A 83 1.87 -19.41 1.34
C GLY A 83 1.43 -19.52 2.80
#